data_AF-A0A7S2EI71-F1
#
_entry.id   AF-A0A7S2EI71-F1
#
_cell.length_a   1.000
_cell.length_b   1.000
_cell.length_c   1.000
_cell.angle_alpha   90.00
_cell.angle_beta   90.00
_cell.angle_gamma   90.00
#
_symmetry.space_group_name_H-M   'P 1'
#
loop_
_entity.id
_entity.type
_entity.pdbx_description
1 polymer ?
#
loop_
_entity_poly.entity_id
_entity_poly.type
_entity_poly.pdbx_seq_one_letter_code
_entity_poly.pdbx_strand_id
1 'polypeptide(L)'
;MIQMQKCHCIHPKGNWTRCNLTVPTTKTTNHPKGHASTKQPRANVTIVDLTSIQQRRIQQVLQNDETSTSLLTWNTPGRVCHLLRSILICDHDDGNTNATSSQQQYQHHASSPWSHAYNTNHETTGAITEEEGRVDNVIAILVYLGITNNDDDDDNDDEDSKCLKLEREEYNELVKFRTGDACPSYYLYSCSHVDLEVPSSQDATNDDDGAAACDALFHDLASYYPHDPSLNARNSHDHDDGMAKTKKGALLIYRQIPPRDRLSPYPPQPSSSELDKIPQDESSNHDIIDNGTRNVASDGCLWETYTDDTIIEGDANPKDNDHDINNAEEEIIVQHRKVAPPYISIEEEYPNLMNHFLNPENLQAIREEALRIPQWTAWPERQHYHSTSSDDEDDDDEKDSKQQQEESAPPAPASWTVFPLCHTFPATDLTSRKFISSTCSFVPKTTQLLHTLGPTLRTALFSRLDPQTVLSAHTGWADLANYVLRVHIPLVVPKDGSGESENDDADTTKRGLCGTWVDGCVETHEEGHLICFDDSKTHRAFNYSKEERIVLIVDLERNIDGKEGVRSCLPIGTATGGHTEELDAFIDQLT
;
A
#
# COMPACT_ATOMS: atom_id res chain seq x y z
N MET A 1 5.80 -38.41 25.26
CA MET A 1 4.85 -37.49 25.92
C MET A 1 5.54 -36.16 26.09
N ILE A 2 5.31 -35.24 25.15
CA ILE A 2 5.67 -33.82 25.27
C ILE A 2 4.33 -33.12 25.53
N GLN A 3 4.26 -32.44 26.67
CA GLN A 3 3.14 -31.64 27.12
C GLN A 3 3.55 -30.17 27.00
N MET A 4 2.56 -29.30 26.74
CA MET A 4 2.61 -27.83 26.50
C MET A 4 2.61 -27.46 25.00
N GLN A 5 1.85 -26.47 24.51
CA GLN A 5 0.96 -25.49 25.15
C GLN A 5 0.00 -24.91 24.08
N LYS A 6 -1.18 -24.45 24.51
CA LYS A 6 -2.27 -23.88 23.71
C LYS A 6 -1.83 -22.66 22.88
N CYS A 7 -2.29 -22.53 21.62
CA CYS A 7 -2.41 -21.23 20.94
C CYS A 7 -3.26 -20.31 21.83
N HIS A 8 -2.75 -19.14 22.22
CA HIS A 8 -3.49 -18.16 23.02
C HIS A 8 -4.37 -17.25 22.15
N CYS A 9 -4.92 -17.84 21.09
CA CYS A 9 -5.64 -17.16 20.04
C CYS A 9 -7.13 -17.35 20.35
N ILE A 10 -7.74 -16.38 21.05
CA ILE A 10 -9.18 -16.41 21.33
C ILE A 10 -9.91 -16.07 20.02
N HIS A 11 -10.35 -17.10 19.30
CA HIS A 11 -11.20 -16.95 18.13
C HIS A 11 -12.64 -16.62 18.55
N PRO A 12 -13.27 -15.56 18.01
CA PRO A 12 -14.66 -15.25 18.31
C PRO A 12 -15.58 -16.27 17.62
N LYS A 13 -16.03 -17.28 18.39
CA LYS A 13 -17.25 -18.03 18.06
C LYS A 13 -18.47 -17.13 18.30
N GLY A 14 -18.89 -16.45 17.25
CA GLY A 14 -20.25 -15.95 17.06
C GLY A 14 -20.77 -16.46 15.72
N ASN A 15 -22.08 -16.69 15.60
CA ASN A 15 -22.69 -16.99 14.31
C ASN A 15 -22.72 -15.69 13.49
N TRP A 16 -22.05 -15.69 12.34
CA TRP A 16 -22.12 -14.61 11.37
C TRP A 16 -23.20 -14.94 10.35
N THR A 17 -24.10 -13.99 10.08
CA THR A 17 -25.13 -14.17 9.04
C THR A 17 -24.78 -13.26 7.88
N ARG A 18 -24.42 -13.85 6.74
CA ARG A 18 -24.17 -13.13 5.49
C ARG A 18 -25.50 -12.71 4.87
N CYS A 19 -25.72 -11.42 4.66
CA CYS A 19 -26.84 -10.92 3.88
C CYS A 19 -26.42 -10.82 2.41
N ASN A 20 -26.88 -11.73 1.56
CA ASN A 20 -26.70 -11.61 0.11
C ASN A 20 -27.62 -10.50 -0.40
N LEU A 21 -27.07 -9.31 -0.64
CA LEU A 21 -27.80 -8.27 -1.36
C LEU A 21 -27.81 -8.62 -2.84
N THR A 22 -28.85 -9.35 -3.26
CA THR A 22 -29.09 -9.59 -4.68
C THR A 22 -29.62 -8.28 -5.28
N VAL A 23 -28.75 -7.51 -5.94
CA VAL A 23 -29.21 -6.34 -6.72
C VAL A 23 -30.23 -6.86 -7.75
N PRO A 24 -31.47 -6.36 -7.77
CA PRO A 24 -32.46 -6.86 -8.71
C PRO A 24 -31.96 -6.58 -10.13
N THR A 25 -31.58 -7.64 -10.85
CA THR A 25 -31.42 -7.53 -12.29
C THR A 25 -32.78 -7.16 -12.86
N THR A 26 -32.92 -5.91 -13.30
CA THR A 26 -34.08 -5.47 -14.07
C THR A 26 -34.31 -6.48 -15.18
N LYS A 27 -35.52 -7.03 -15.23
CA LYS A 27 -35.92 -8.02 -16.24
C LYS A 27 -35.74 -7.40 -17.62
N THR A 28 -34.62 -7.69 -18.27
CA THR A 28 -34.42 -7.43 -19.70
C THR A 28 -35.49 -8.21 -20.44
N THR A 29 -36.40 -7.45 -21.06
CA THR A 29 -37.40 -7.94 -22.00
C THR A 29 -36.73 -8.73 -23.12
N ASN A 30 -37.37 -9.83 -23.51
CA ASN A 30 -36.91 -10.78 -24.52
C ASN A 30 -36.51 -10.06 -25.84
N HIS A 31 -35.21 -9.92 -26.10
CA HIS A 31 -34.66 -9.68 -27.43
C HIS A 31 -34.11 -10.98 -28.02
N PRO A 32 -34.38 -11.30 -29.30
CA PRO A 32 -33.95 -12.54 -29.92
C PRO A 32 -32.47 -12.47 -30.35
N LYS A 33 -31.72 -13.48 -29.90
CA LYS A 33 -30.52 -14.11 -30.49
C LYS A 33 -29.57 -13.23 -31.31
N GLY A 34 -28.34 -13.10 -30.77
CA GLY A 34 -27.16 -13.27 -31.61
C GLY A 34 -26.02 -12.27 -31.44
N HIS A 35 -25.50 -12.05 -30.23
CA HIS A 35 -24.13 -11.58 -30.05
C HIS A 35 -23.55 -12.21 -28.78
N ALA A 36 -22.34 -12.77 -28.87
CA ALA A 36 -21.61 -13.26 -27.72
C ALA A 36 -21.28 -12.06 -26.82
N SER A 37 -22.04 -11.90 -25.74
CA SER A 37 -21.78 -10.88 -24.74
C SER A 37 -20.49 -11.27 -24.00
N THR A 38 -19.45 -10.46 -24.18
CA THR A 38 -18.25 -10.51 -23.35
C THR A 38 -18.69 -10.29 -21.89
N LYS A 39 -18.56 -11.34 -21.07
CA LYS A 39 -18.86 -11.25 -19.64
C LYS A 39 -17.85 -10.29 -19.02
N GLN A 40 -18.28 -9.08 -18.69
CA GLN A 40 -17.44 -8.17 -17.91
C GLN A 40 -17.07 -8.84 -16.58
N PRO A 41 -15.80 -8.73 -16.14
CA PRO A 41 -15.40 -9.22 -14.83
C PRO A 41 -16.22 -8.50 -13.76
N ARG A 42 -16.90 -9.28 -12.90
CA ARG A 42 -17.63 -8.72 -11.77
C ARG A 42 -16.61 -8.44 -10.66
N ALA A 43 -16.74 -7.32 -9.95
CA ALA A 43 -16.03 -7.13 -8.69
C ALA A 43 -16.81 -7.82 -7.55
N ASN A 44 -16.11 -8.46 -6.63
CA ASN A 44 -16.69 -9.04 -5.42
C ASN A 44 -16.65 -7.97 -4.34
N VAL A 45 -17.78 -7.30 -4.13
CA VAL A 45 -17.90 -6.33 -3.03
C VAL A 45 -18.39 -7.05 -1.77
N THR A 46 -17.58 -7.04 -0.73
CA THR A 46 -17.92 -7.51 0.61
C THR A 46 -18.15 -6.31 1.51
N ILE A 47 -19.39 -6.09 1.94
CA ILE A 47 -19.73 -5.02 2.89
C ILE A 47 -19.72 -5.60 4.29
N VAL A 48 -18.95 -4.99 5.19
CA VAL A 48 -18.82 -5.36 6.59
C VAL A 48 -19.28 -4.19 7.45
N ASP A 49 -20.38 -4.39 8.15
CA ASP A 49 -20.91 -3.41 9.08
C ASP A 49 -20.36 -3.65 10.49
N LEU A 50 -19.53 -2.71 10.97
CA LEU A 50 -18.93 -2.76 12.31
C LEU A 50 -19.78 -2.04 13.36
N THR A 51 -20.87 -1.38 12.99
CA THR A 51 -21.70 -0.55 13.89
C THR A 51 -22.23 -1.36 15.07
N SER A 52 -22.73 -2.58 14.82
CA SER A 52 -23.25 -3.48 15.85
C SER A 52 -22.18 -3.97 16.82
N ILE A 53 -20.92 -4.06 16.37
CA ILE A 53 -19.78 -4.43 17.21
C ILE A 53 -19.32 -3.22 18.05
N GLN A 54 -19.32 -2.02 17.46
CA GLN A 54 -19.08 -0.76 18.19
C GLN A 54 -20.12 -0.54 19.29
N GLN A 55 -21.41 -0.69 18.99
CA GLN A 55 -22.49 -0.53 19.97
C GLN A 55 -22.41 -1.52 21.13
N ARG A 56 -22.11 -2.80 20.87
CA ARG A 56 -21.92 -3.78 21.95
C ARG A 56 -20.76 -3.42 22.88
N ARG A 57 -19.70 -2.81 22.35
CA ARG A 57 -18.56 -2.36 23.16
C ARG A 57 -18.88 -1.12 23.96
N ILE A 58 -19.61 -0.17 23.38
CA ILE A 58 -20.17 0.97 24.12
C ILE A 58 -20.99 0.45 25.31
N GLN A 59 -21.90 -0.50 25.09
CA GLN A 59 -22.71 -1.08 26.17
C GLN A 59 -21.86 -1.74 27.26
N GLN A 60 -20.76 -2.41 26.88
CA GLN A 60 -19.84 -3.03 27.85
C GLN A 60 -19.07 -1.98 28.67
N VAL A 61 -18.64 -0.89 28.04
CA VAL A 61 -17.98 0.24 28.73
C VAL A 61 -18.95 0.89 29.72
N LEU A 62 -20.18 1.18 29.29
CA LEU A 62 -21.22 1.79 30.14
C LEU A 62 -21.65 0.89 31.31
N GLN A 63 -21.48 -0.43 31.20
CA GLN A 63 -21.77 -1.37 32.28
C GLN A 63 -20.67 -1.42 33.36
N ASN A 64 -19.62 -0.59 33.24
CA ASN A 64 -18.50 -0.50 34.20
C ASN A 64 -17.87 -1.87 34.52
N ASP A 65 -17.84 -2.78 33.56
CA ASP A 65 -17.11 -4.04 33.70
C ASP A 65 -15.62 -3.82 33.42
N GLU A 66 -14.97 -3.02 34.28
CA GLU A 66 -13.52 -2.77 34.24
C GLU A 66 -12.70 -4.07 34.37
N THR A 67 -13.33 -5.18 34.75
CA THR A 67 -12.68 -6.50 34.85
C THR A 67 -12.61 -7.24 33.52
N SER A 68 -13.33 -6.77 32.49
CA SER A 68 -13.32 -7.36 31.15
C SER A 68 -12.08 -6.91 30.37
N THR A 69 -10.95 -7.56 30.66
CA THR A 69 -9.61 -7.32 30.11
C THR A 69 -9.44 -7.63 28.61
N SER A 70 -10.52 -7.79 27.84
CA SER A 70 -10.43 -8.07 26.40
C SER A 70 -11.54 -7.41 25.57
N LEU A 71 -11.80 -6.12 25.78
CA LEU A 71 -12.51 -5.34 24.78
C LEU A 71 -11.72 -5.42 23.47
N LEU A 72 -12.29 -6.11 22.48
CA LEU A 72 -11.74 -6.23 21.14
C LEU A 72 -11.77 -4.85 20.49
N THR A 73 -10.65 -4.14 20.48
CA THR A 73 -10.51 -2.81 19.85
C THR A 73 -9.72 -2.90 18.54
N TRP A 74 -10.02 -2.07 17.55
CA TRP A 74 -9.22 -1.93 16.32
C TRP A 74 -8.26 -0.75 16.39
N ASN A 75 -7.70 -0.52 17.58
CA ASN A 75 -6.83 0.60 17.88
C ASN A 75 -5.35 0.36 17.51
N THR A 76 -5.08 -0.62 16.65
CA THR A 76 -3.72 -0.88 16.15
C THR A 76 -3.77 -1.36 14.70
N PRO A 77 -2.76 -1.02 13.88
CA PRO A 77 -2.69 -1.49 12.49
C PRO A 77 -2.73 -3.02 12.37
N GLY A 78 -2.06 -3.75 13.27
CA GLY A 78 -2.05 -5.21 13.27
C GLY A 78 -3.45 -5.83 13.40
N ARG A 79 -4.33 -5.21 14.21
CA ARG A 79 -5.71 -5.69 14.39
C ARG A 79 -6.60 -5.33 13.20
N VAL A 80 -6.40 -4.17 12.57
CA VAL A 80 -7.07 -3.82 11.31
C VAL A 80 -6.66 -4.77 10.19
N CYS A 81 -5.36 -5.08 10.07
CA CYS A 81 -4.87 -6.06 9.11
C CYS A 81 -5.49 -7.45 9.33
N HIS A 82 -5.54 -7.90 10.59
CA HIS A 82 -6.17 -9.17 10.93
C HIS A 82 -7.67 -9.19 10.57
N LEU A 83 -8.38 -8.10 10.82
CA LEU A 83 -9.78 -7.93 10.40
C LEU A 83 -9.92 -8.08 8.88
N LEU A 84 -9.15 -7.32 8.10
CA LEU A 84 -9.21 -7.36 6.63
C LEU A 84 -8.84 -8.74 6.06
N ARG A 85 -7.78 -9.38 6.58
CA ARG A 85 -7.41 -10.76 6.17
C ARG A 85 -8.51 -11.75 6.53
N SER A 86 -9.13 -11.61 7.70
CA SER A 86 -10.23 -12.50 8.12
C SER A 86 -11.44 -12.36 7.20
N ILE A 87 -11.76 -11.14 6.78
CA ILE A 87 -12.88 -10.87 5.86
C ILE A 87 -12.66 -11.55 4.50
N LEU A 88 -11.42 -11.60 3.99
CA LEU A 88 -11.12 -12.20 2.68
C LEU A 88 -10.83 -13.70 2.70
N ILE A 89 -10.25 -14.22 3.78
CA ILE A 89 -9.92 -15.65 3.90
C ILE A 89 -11.16 -16.47 4.26
N CYS A 90 -12.25 -15.84 4.71
CA CYS A 90 -13.55 -16.51 4.89
C CYS A 90 -14.24 -16.77 3.54
N ASP A 91 -13.58 -17.53 2.67
CA ASP A 91 -14.21 -18.07 1.48
C ASP A 91 -15.09 -19.29 1.81
N HIS A 92 -16.13 -19.45 1.01
CA HIS A 92 -17.24 -20.38 1.19
C HIS A 92 -16.76 -21.82 1.49
N ASP A 93 -17.01 -22.29 2.70
CA ASP A 93 -17.08 -23.73 2.97
C ASP A 93 -18.34 -24.24 2.25
N ASP A 94 -18.20 -24.61 0.97
CA ASP A 94 -19.24 -25.16 0.10
C ASP A 94 -19.64 -26.57 0.55
N GLY A 95 -20.04 -26.73 1.83
CA GLY A 95 -20.73 -27.89 2.37
C GLY A 95 -20.09 -29.28 2.15
N ASN A 96 -18.86 -29.37 1.65
CA ASN A 96 -18.24 -30.63 1.28
C ASN A 96 -17.51 -31.22 2.49
N THR A 97 -18.30 -31.83 3.37
CA THR A 97 -17.97 -32.28 4.74
C THR A 97 -16.92 -33.41 4.86
N ASN A 98 -16.12 -33.70 3.83
CA ASN A 98 -15.23 -34.86 3.82
C ASN A 98 -13.73 -34.58 4.01
N ALA A 99 -13.30 -33.32 4.15
CA ALA A 99 -11.90 -32.99 4.46
C ALA A 99 -11.67 -32.86 5.98
N THR A 100 -10.64 -33.54 6.51
CA THR A 100 -10.27 -33.46 7.93
C THR A 100 -9.76 -32.05 8.28
N SER A 101 -10.65 -31.23 8.85
CA SER A 101 -10.58 -29.77 9.02
C SER A 101 -9.42 -29.20 9.83
N SER A 102 -8.64 -30.01 10.54
CA SER A 102 -7.65 -29.48 11.50
C SER A 102 -6.32 -29.02 10.91
N GLN A 103 -5.95 -29.43 9.68
CA GLN A 103 -4.64 -29.14 9.09
C GLN A 103 -4.67 -27.98 8.07
N GLN A 104 -5.78 -27.78 7.35
CA GLN A 104 -5.94 -26.66 6.41
C GLN A 104 -6.05 -25.30 7.12
N GLN A 105 -6.81 -25.22 8.22
CA GLN A 105 -7.01 -23.95 8.94
C GLN A 105 -5.70 -23.32 9.48
N TYR A 106 -4.71 -24.12 9.87
CA TYR A 106 -3.43 -23.60 10.38
C TYR A 106 -2.50 -23.04 9.29
N GLN A 107 -2.62 -23.48 8.03
CA GLN A 107 -1.74 -23.03 6.93
C GLN A 107 -2.09 -21.62 6.40
N HIS A 108 -3.35 -21.18 6.52
CA HIS A 108 -3.78 -19.85 6.05
C HIS A 108 -3.36 -18.69 6.97
N HIS A 109 -3.02 -18.97 8.23
CA HIS A 109 -2.66 -17.93 9.21
C HIS A 109 -1.14 -17.67 9.31
N ALA A 110 -0.28 -18.63 8.92
CA ALA A 110 1.18 -18.53 9.00
C ALA A 110 1.84 -18.22 7.64
N SER A 111 1.05 -17.98 6.60
CA SER A 111 1.52 -17.84 5.24
C SER A 111 1.95 -16.40 4.96
N SER A 112 3.24 -16.26 4.61
CA SER A 112 3.78 -15.11 3.89
C SER A 112 2.86 -14.78 2.69
N PRO A 113 2.73 -13.50 2.28
CA PRO A 113 1.99 -13.11 1.08
C PRO A 113 2.42 -13.87 -0.20
N TRP A 114 3.58 -14.51 -0.17
CA TRP A 114 4.12 -15.33 -1.26
C TRP A 114 3.69 -16.82 -1.22
N SER A 115 2.90 -17.26 -0.23
CA SER A 115 2.72 -18.69 0.03
C SER A 115 1.30 -19.24 -0.13
N HIS A 116 0.34 -18.51 -0.70
CA HIS A 116 -0.94 -19.13 -1.07
C HIS A 116 -0.76 -20.06 -2.28
N ALA A 117 -0.99 -21.36 -2.05
CA ALA A 117 -1.11 -22.46 -3.01
C ALA A 117 0.18 -23.05 -3.63
N TYR A 118 1.12 -23.52 -2.81
CA TYR A 118 2.23 -24.41 -3.25
C TYR A 118 1.90 -25.91 -3.21
N ASN A 119 0.63 -26.32 -3.36
CA ASN A 119 0.30 -27.75 -3.37
C ASN A 119 -0.80 -28.11 -4.38
N THR A 120 -0.51 -27.92 -5.67
CA THR A 120 -1.22 -28.60 -6.76
C THR A 120 -0.57 -29.96 -7.04
N ASN A 121 -0.54 -30.84 -6.03
CA ASN A 121 -0.26 -32.27 -6.23
C ASN A 121 -1.54 -33.12 -6.38
N HIS A 122 -2.65 -32.49 -6.78
CA HIS A 122 -3.83 -33.22 -7.22
C HIS A 122 -3.87 -33.26 -8.75
N GLU A 123 -3.34 -34.36 -9.30
CA GLU A 123 -3.65 -34.85 -10.64
C GLU A 123 -5.17 -35.01 -10.79
N THR A 124 -5.85 -33.94 -11.19
CA THR A 124 -7.25 -34.02 -11.63
C THR A 124 -7.27 -33.45 -13.03
N THR A 125 -7.41 -34.33 -14.02
CA THR A 125 -7.32 -34.10 -15.47
C THR A 125 -8.51 -33.30 -16.04
N GLY A 126 -8.97 -32.27 -15.35
CA GLY A 126 -9.96 -31.31 -15.85
C GLY A 126 -9.27 -30.02 -16.23
N ALA A 127 -9.26 -29.67 -17.52
CA ALA A 127 -8.81 -28.37 -17.99
C ALA A 127 -9.71 -27.28 -17.40
N ILE A 128 -9.27 -26.66 -16.30
CA ILE A 128 -9.83 -25.40 -15.84
C ILE A 128 -9.25 -24.34 -16.77
N THR A 129 -10.11 -23.71 -17.58
CA THR A 129 -9.73 -22.57 -18.40
C THR A 129 -9.35 -21.40 -17.48
N GLU A 130 -8.13 -20.91 -17.59
CA GLU A 130 -7.54 -19.84 -16.75
C GLU A 130 -8.29 -18.49 -16.80
N GLU A 131 -9.32 -18.35 -17.64
CA GLU A 131 -10.14 -17.14 -17.78
C GLU A 131 -11.31 -17.02 -16.77
N GLU A 132 -11.77 -18.11 -16.15
CA GLU A 132 -12.89 -18.04 -15.19
C GLU A 132 -12.37 -17.88 -13.75
N GLY A 133 -12.29 -16.63 -13.27
CA GLY A 133 -12.28 -16.38 -11.81
C GLY A 133 -11.36 -15.28 -11.30
N ARG A 134 -11.21 -14.15 -12.02
CA ARG A 134 -10.56 -12.96 -11.45
C ARG A 134 -11.62 -12.00 -10.96
N VAL A 135 -11.74 -11.88 -9.64
CA VAL A 135 -12.76 -11.07 -9.00
C VAL A 135 -12.04 -10.08 -8.10
N ASP A 136 -12.04 -8.80 -8.50
CA ASP A 136 -11.53 -7.72 -7.66
C ASP A 136 -12.29 -7.75 -6.33
N ASN A 137 -11.62 -8.06 -5.23
CA ASN A 137 -12.25 -8.04 -3.92
C ASN A 137 -12.24 -6.62 -3.39
N VAL A 138 -13.41 -6.02 -3.26
CA VAL A 138 -13.61 -4.72 -2.63
C VAL A 138 -14.22 -4.98 -1.26
N ILE A 139 -13.57 -4.57 -0.19
CA ILE A 139 -14.13 -4.60 1.16
C ILE A 139 -14.64 -3.21 1.48
N ALA A 140 -15.93 -3.05 1.74
CA ALA A 140 -16.48 -1.81 2.27
C ALA A 140 -16.76 -2.01 3.77
N ILE A 141 -16.12 -1.23 4.64
CA ILE A 141 -16.30 -1.25 6.08
C ILE A 141 -17.12 -0.03 6.50
N LEU A 142 -18.30 -0.26 7.07
CA LEU A 142 -19.10 0.81 7.69
C LEU A 142 -18.72 0.93 9.17
N VAL A 143 -18.33 2.13 9.58
CA VAL A 143 -17.90 2.47 10.93
C VAL A 143 -18.79 3.59 11.46
N TYR A 144 -19.26 3.45 12.68
CA TYR A 144 -19.99 4.48 13.40
C TYR A 144 -19.01 5.54 13.95
N LEU A 145 -19.35 6.83 13.79
CA LEU A 145 -18.53 7.97 14.24
C LEU A 145 -19.10 8.65 15.51
N GLY A 146 -20.18 8.12 16.06
CA GLY A 146 -20.88 8.73 17.19
C GLY A 146 -21.97 9.73 16.78
N ILE A 147 -22.58 10.37 17.80
CA ILE A 147 -23.51 11.49 17.65
C ILE A 147 -22.71 12.77 17.89
N THR A 148 -22.58 13.63 16.88
CA THR A 148 -22.06 14.99 17.09
C THR A 148 -23.23 15.89 17.46
N ASN A 149 -23.47 16.12 18.75
CA ASN A 149 -24.31 17.25 19.14
C ASN A 149 -23.44 18.49 18.91
N ASN A 150 -23.79 19.31 17.92
CA ASN A 150 -22.96 20.45 17.51
C ASN A 150 -22.99 21.63 18.51
N ASP A 151 -23.72 21.53 19.62
CA ASP A 151 -24.20 22.73 20.30
C ASP A 151 -23.70 22.98 21.74
N ASP A 152 -22.97 22.10 22.43
CA ASP A 152 -22.69 22.36 23.87
C ASP A 152 -21.22 22.17 24.29
N ASP A 153 -20.57 23.32 24.55
CA ASP A 153 -19.29 23.52 25.28
C ASP A 153 -19.39 23.16 26.79
N ASP A 154 -20.35 22.33 27.21
CA ASP A 154 -20.57 22.03 28.63
C ASP A 154 -19.75 20.79 29.06
N ASP A 155 -18.56 21.06 29.59
CA ASP A 155 -17.47 20.15 30.02
C ASP A 155 -17.82 19.06 31.06
N ASN A 156 -19.09 18.69 31.30
CA ASN A 156 -19.49 17.96 32.52
C ASN A 156 -19.96 16.49 32.38
N ASP A 157 -20.00 15.88 31.19
CA ASP A 157 -20.38 14.46 31.06
C ASP A 157 -19.18 13.56 30.62
N ASP A 158 -18.40 13.14 31.62
CA ASP A 158 -17.17 12.32 31.48
C ASP A 158 -17.37 10.93 30.83
N GLU A 159 -18.59 10.38 30.83
CA GLU A 159 -18.86 9.01 30.40
C GLU A 159 -19.10 8.90 28.87
N ASP A 160 -19.90 9.80 28.30
CA ASP A 160 -20.15 9.84 26.85
C ASP A 160 -18.86 10.18 26.07
N SER A 161 -17.97 10.95 26.69
CA SER A 161 -16.63 11.29 26.19
C SER A 161 -15.76 10.04 25.95
N LYS A 162 -15.83 9.03 26.83
CA LYS A 162 -14.99 7.81 26.70
C LYS A 162 -15.39 6.96 25.50
N CYS A 163 -16.69 6.79 25.28
CA CYS A 163 -17.20 5.98 24.16
C CYS A 163 -16.90 6.65 22.82
N LEU A 164 -17.15 7.96 22.71
CA LEU A 164 -16.82 8.75 21.51
C LEU A 164 -15.32 8.76 21.22
N LYS A 165 -14.48 8.83 22.27
CA LYS A 165 -13.03 8.75 22.13
C LYS A 165 -12.59 7.40 21.55
N LEU A 166 -13.14 6.29 22.05
CA LEU A 166 -12.80 4.96 21.54
C LEU A 166 -13.19 4.80 20.07
N GLU A 167 -14.40 5.22 19.69
CA GLU A 167 -14.85 5.13 18.29
C GLU A 167 -14.02 6.00 17.37
N ARG A 168 -13.65 7.20 17.82
CA ARG A 168 -12.77 8.10 17.09
C ARG A 168 -11.37 7.53 16.93
N GLU A 169 -10.83 6.87 17.95
CA GLU A 169 -9.55 6.17 17.87
C GLU A 169 -9.61 5.03 16.86
N GLU A 170 -10.66 4.22 16.84
CA GLU A 170 -10.81 3.13 15.88
C GLU A 170 -11.03 3.60 14.46
N TYR A 171 -11.88 4.61 14.26
CA TYR A 171 -12.05 5.25 12.97
C TYR A 171 -10.73 5.83 12.48
N ASN A 172 -10.01 6.55 13.35
CA ASN A 172 -8.70 7.09 13.02
C ASN A 172 -7.72 5.99 12.64
N GLU A 173 -7.69 4.87 13.36
CA GLU A 173 -6.82 3.74 13.04
C GLU A 173 -7.23 3.06 11.74
N LEU A 174 -8.52 2.91 11.45
CA LEU A 174 -8.99 2.37 10.17
C LEU A 174 -8.70 3.32 9.00
N VAL A 175 -8.93 4.62 9.14
CA VAL A 175 -8.59 5.62 8.11
C VAL A 175 -7.08 5.74 7.93
N LYS A 176 -6.32 5.69 9.02
CA LYS A 176 -4.85 5.77 8.98
C LYS A 176 -4.21 4.44 8.66
N PHE A 177 -4.96 3.33 8.68
CA PHE A 177 -4.47 2.01 8.34
C PHE A 177 -4.01 2.02 6.89
N ARG A 178 -2.73 2.32 6.71
CA ARG A 178 -2.09 2.26 5.42
C ARG A 178 -1.72 0.82 5.24
N THR A 179 -2.01 0.30 4.07
CA THR A 179 -1.65 -1.07 3.72
C THR A 179 -0.16 -1.35 3.81
N GLY A 180 0.68 -0.32 3.85
CA GLY A 180 2.10 -0.45 4.18
C GLY A 180 2.42 -0.90 5.61
N ASP A 181 1.54 -0.69 6.59
CA ASP A 181 1.88 -0.80 8.02
C ASP A 181 1.78 -2.24 8.57
N ALA A 182 1.20 -3.18 7.81
CA ALA A 182 1.05 -4.57 8.27
C ALA A 182 1.08 -5.65 7.16
N CYS A 183 0.98 -5.29 5.87
CA CYS A 183 1.09 -6.27 4.79
C CYS A 183 1.39 -5.59 3.44
N PRO A 184 2.55 -5.84 2.80
CA PRO A 184 2.97 -5.09 1.61
C PRO A 184 1.88 -5.08 0.53
N SER A 185 1.34 -3.90 0.20
CA SER A 185 0.60 -3.59 -1.04
C SER A 185 -0.76 -4.25 -1.33
N TYR A 186 -1.55 -4.66 -0.35
CA TYR A 186 -2.80 -5.35 -0.69
C TYR A 186 -4.05 -4.51 -0.83
N TYR A 187 -4.14 -3.26 -0.35
CA TYR A 187 -5.38 -2.48 -0.48
C TYR A 187 -5.14 -1.01 -0.78
N LEU A 188 -5.95 -0.46 -1.69
CA LEU A 188 -6.21 0.97 -1.80
C LEU A 188 -7.44 1.28 -0.95
N TYR A 189 -7.43 2.32 -0.14
CA TYR A 189 -8.62 2.72 0.62
C TYR A 189 -9.17 4.07 0.15
N SER A 190 -10.50 4.20 0.17
CA SER A 190 -11.23 5.46 0.09
C SER A 190 -12.15 5.58 1.32
N CYS A 191 -12.47 6.80 1.74
CA CYS A 191 -13.36 7.05 2.87
C CYS A 191 -14.43 8.05 2.46
N SER A 192 -15.69 7.77 2.76
CA SER A 192 -16.80 8.71 2.63
C SER A 192 -17.58 8.78 3.94
N HIS A 193 -18.04 9.98 4.31
CA HIS A 193 -18.93 10.16 5.45
C HIS A 193 -20.37 9.91 5.01
N VAL A 194 -21.13 9.18 5.82
CA VAL A 194 -22.53 8.83 5.55
C VAL A 194 -23.40 9.25 6.72
N ASP A 195 -24.52 9.90 6.42
CA ASP A 195 -25.56 10.15 7.41
C ASP A 195 -26.38 8.86 7.58
N LEU A 196 -26.44 8.38 8.82
CA LEU A 196 -27.21 7.21 9.19
C LEU A 196 -28.57 7.69 9.71
N GLU A 197 -29.57 7.67 8.84
CA GLU A 197 -30.94 7.94 9.24
C GLU A 197 -31.41 6.85 10.21
N VAL A 198 -31.86 7.26 11.40
CA VAL A 198 -32.55 6.36 12.33
C VAL A 198 -34.02 6.43 11.96
N PRO A 199 -34.67 5.33 11.52
CA PRO A 199 -36.10 5.33 11.27
C PRO A 199 -36.82 5.81 12.52
N SER A 200 -37.58 6.90 12.42
CA SER A 200 -38.40 7.38 13.52
C SER A 200 -39.43 6.30 13.83
N SER A 201 -39.43 5.80 15.06
CA SER A 201 -40.33 4.71 15.49
C SER A 201 -41.82 5.10 15.52
N GLN A 202 -42.19 6.26 14.95
CA GLN A 202 -43.54 6.83 15.00
C GLN A 202 -44.35 6.62 13.72
N ASP A 203 -43.75 6.18 12.61
CA ASP A 203 -44.48 5.98 11.34
C ASP A 203 -44.86 4.51 11.05
N ALA A 204 -44.57 3.58 11.97
CA ALA A 204 -44.84 2.13 11.78
C ALA A 204 -46.30 1.71 12.04
N THR A 205 -47.28 2.61 11.93
CA THR A 205 -48.70 2.23 12.02
C THR A 205 -49.43 2.58 10.74
N ASN A 206 -49.84 1.52 10.03
CA ASN A 206 -50.77 1.48 8.90
C ASN A 206 -50.13 1.69 7.53
N ASP A 207 -49.55 0.64 6.96
CA ASP A 207 -49.93 0.14 5.63
C ASP A 207 -49.28 -1.23 5.38
N ASP A 208 -50.12 -2.25 5.19
CA ASP A 208 -49.75 -3.60 4.77
C ASP A 208 -49.26 -3.54 3.31
N ASP A 209 -48.25 -4.36 2.98
CA ASP A 209 -47.71 -4.62 1.64
C ASP A 209 -46.58 -3.69 1.12
N GLY A 210 -45.38 -3.73 1.72
CA GLY A 210 -44.20 -3.22 1.01
C GLY A 210 -42.80 -3.28 1.65
N ALA A 211 -42.67 -3.33 2.98
CA ALA A 211 -41.40 -2.98 3.66
C ALA A 211 -40.49 -4.14 4.10
N ALA A 212 -40.61 -5.35 3.53
CA ALA A 212 -39.93 -6.54 4.09
C ALA A 212 -38.40 -6.63 3.86
N ALA A 213 -37.79 -5.75 3.06
CA ALA A 213 -36.36 -5.88 2.68
C ALA A 213 -35.40 -4.93 3.42
N CYS A 214 -35.86 -3.77 3.91
CA CYS A 214 -35.01 -2.86 4.70
C CYS A 214 -35.19 -3.07 6.21
N ASP A 215 -36.35 -3.55 6.67
CA ASP A 215 -36.62 -3.77 8.09
C ASP A 215 -35.74 -4.85 8.73
N ALA A 216 -35.30 -5.86 7.98
CA ALA A 216 -34.49 -6.95 8.52
C ALA A 216 -33.09 -6.52 8.99
N LEU A 217 -32.54 -5.39 8.51
CA LEU A 217 -31.24 -4.88 8.95
C LEU A 217 -31.33 -4.00 10.20
N PHE A 218 -32.47 -3.32 10.42
CA PHE A 218 -32.63 -2.32 11.49
C PHE A 218 -33.47 -2.81 12.67
N HIS A 219 -34.28 -3.86 12.49
CA HIS A 219 -35.12 -4.40 13.57
C HIS A 219 -34.30 -5.06 14.71
N ASP A 220 -33.06 -5.45 14.43
CA ASP A 220 -32.10 -5.96 15.43
C ASP A 220 -31.38 -4.84 16.21
N LEU A 221 -31.43 -3.58 15.77
CA LEU A 221 -30.81 -2.44 16.47
C LEU A 221 -31.74 -1.79 17.50
N ALA A 222 -33.04 -1.80 17.26
CA ALA A 222 -34.03 -1.22 18.17
C ALA A 222 -34.27 -2.05 19.44
N SER A 223 -33.92 -3.35 19.44
CA SER A 223 -34.16 -4.27 20.56
C SER A 223 -33.07 -4.23 21.66
N TYR A 224 -31.93 -3.56 21.41
CA TYR A 224 -30.79 -3.54 22.34
C TYR A 224 -30.70 -2.30 23.23
N TYR A 225 -31.58 -1.31 23.07
CA TYR A 225 -31.75 -0.25 24.05
C TYR A 225 -32.79 -0.68 25.09
N PRO A 226 -32.42 -0.92 26.37
CA PRO A 226 -33.44 -1.00 27.41
C PRO A 226 -34.12 0.37 27.45
N HIS A 227 -35.42 0.40 27.11
CA HIS A 227 -36.26 1.55 27.41
C HIS A 227 -36.14 1.84 28.90
N ASP A 228 -35.41 2.89 29.28
CA ASP A 228 -35.40 3.40 30.65
C ASP A 228 -36.78 4.02 30.92
N PRO A 229 -37.62 3.38 31.75
CA PRO A 229 -38.96 3.90 32.02
C PRO A 229 -38.92 5.16 32.92
N SER A 230 -37.75 5.56 33.43
CA SER A 230 -37.60 6.65 34.38
C SER A 230 -37.52 8.06 33.77
N LEU A 231 -37.36 8.18 32.44
CA LEU A 231 -37.35 9.46 31.74
C LEU A 231 -38.74 9.98 31.33
N ASN A 232 -39.82 9.19 31.49
CA ASN A 232 -41.17 9.55 31.05
C ASN A 232 -42.04 10.28 32.09
N ALA A 233 -41.45 10.94 33.10
CA ALA A 233 -42.21 11.62 34.15
C ALA A 233 -41.77 13.06 34.42
N ARG A 234 -41.55 13.87 33.37
CA ARG A 234 -41.60 15.33 33.48
C ARG A 234 -42.33 15.93 32.28
N ASN A 235 -43.63 16.14 32.45
CA ASN A 235 -44.42 17.00 31.58
C ASN A 235 -44.00 18.47 31.81
N SER A 236 -43.16 19.00 30.93
CA SER A 236 -43.12 20.44 30.63
C SER A 236 -43.39 20.61 29.15
N HIS A 237 -44.49 21.31 28.83
CA HIS A 237 -44.78 21.82 27.51
C HIS A 237 -43.77 22.92 27.17
N ASP A 238 -42.65 22.54 26.59
CA ASP A 238 -41.89 23.43 25.70
C ASP A 238 -41.83 22.73 24.35
N HIS A 239 -42.29 23.43 23.30
CA HIS A 239 -42.12 23.03 21.91
C HIS A 239 -40.64 23.15 21.58
N ASP A 240 -39.87 22.17 22.03
CA ASP A 240 -38.54 21.93 21.52
C ASP A 240 -38.74 21.25 20.15
N ASP A 241 -38.49 22.00 19.08
CA ASP A 241 -38.37 21.46 17.73
C ASP A 241 -37.18 20.51 17.76
N GLY A 242 -37.43 19.28 18.20
CA GLY A 242 -36.44 18.25 18.42
C GLY A 242 -35.69 17.99 17.12
N MET A 243 -34.57 18.69 16.94
CA MET A 243 -33.63 18.43 15.87
C MET A 243 -33.27 16.96 15.96
N ALA A 244 -33.69 16.21 14.94
CA ALA A 244 -33.41 14.79 14.85
C ALA A 244 -31.90 14.61 14.94
N LYS A 245 -31.43 13.96 16.00
CA LYS A 245 -30.02 13.62 16.17
C LYS A 245 -29.62 12.71 15.02
N THR A 246 -28.92 13.26 14.03
CA THR A 246 -28.39 12.48 12.92
C THR A 246 -27.19 11.69 13.42
N LYS A 247 -27.22 10.37 13.21
CA LYS A 247 -26.08 9.50 13.48
C LYS A 247 -25.11 9.67 12.31
N LYS A 248 -23.82 9.85 12.60
CA LYS A 248 -22.79 9.90 11.56
C LYS A 248 -22.07 8.57 11.47
N GLY A 249 -21.82 8.13 10.25
CA GLY A 249 -20.97 6.99 9.94
C GLY A 249 -19.89 7.37 8.93
N ALA A 250 -18.92 6.47 8.76
CA ALA A 250 -17.96 6.50 7.68
C ALA A 250 -17.95 5.16 6.96
N LEU A 251 -17.99 5.21 5.63
CA LEU A 251 -17.80 4.07 4.75
C LEU A 251 -16.36 4.08 4.25
N LEU A 252 -15.59 3.08 4.64
CA LEU A 252 -14.20 2.85 4.23
C LEU A 252 -14.16 1.75 3.17
N ILE A 253 -13.69 2.05 1.97
CA ILE A 253 -13.65 1.11 0.85
C ILE A 253 -12.21 0.68 0.62
N TYR A 254 -11.85 -0.52 1.04
CA TYR A 254 -10.57 -1.17 0.76
C TYR A 254 -10.69 -2.02 -0.50
N ARG A 255 -10.13 -1.56 -1.62
CA ARG A 255 -9.98 -2.37 -2.82
C ARG A 255 -8.73 -3.23 -2.68
N GLN A 256 -8.89 -4.56 -2.69
CA GLN A 256 -7.75 -5.46 -2.80
C GLN A 256 -7.03 -5.14 -4.11
N ILE A 257 -5.78 -4.67 -4.02
CA ILE A 257 -4.91 -4.60 -5.18
C ILE A 257 -4.72 -6.05 -5.61
N PRO A 258 -4.97 -6.38 -6.90
CA PRO A 258 -4.73 -7.72 -7.39
C PRO A 258 -3.37 -8.22 -6.91
N PRO A 259 -3.23 -9.51 -6.54
CA PRO A 259 -1.91 -10.12 -6.44
C PRO A 259 -1.10 -9.68 -7.66
N ARG A 260 0.21 -9.43 -7.50
CA ARG A 260 1.04 -8.99 -8.62
C ARG A 260 1.10 -10.09 -9.68
N ASP A 261 0.08 -10.19 -10.54
CA ASP A 261 0.01 -11.12 -11.68
C ASP A 261 1.17 -10.88 -12.65
N ARG A 262 1.75 -9.66 -12.57
CA ARG A 262 2.92 -9.29 -13.34
C ARG A 262 4.19 -9.90 -12.79
N LEU A 263 4.37 -10.10 -11.48
CA LEU A 263 5.64 -10.57 -10.91
C LEU A 263 5.56 -12.03 -10.45
N SER A 264 6.29 -12.90 -11.14
CA SER A 264 6.36 -14.33 -10.83
C SER A 264 7.80 -14.79 -10.60
N PRO A 265 8.11 -15.62 -9.59
CA PRO A 265 9.44 -16.24 -9.48
C PRO A 265 9.69 -17.29 -10.58
N TYR A 266 8.62 -17.71 -11.28
CA TYR A 266 8.67 -18.65 -12.39
C TYR A 266 8.54 -17.95 -13.73
N PRO A 267 9.24 -18.43 -14.77
CA PRO A 267 9.04 -17.93 -16.12
C PRO A 267 7.58 -18.10 -16.55
N PRO A 268 7.08 -17.23 -17.44
CA PRO A 268 5.76 -17.39 -18.04
C PRO A 268 5.65 -18.77 -18.68
N GLN A 269 4.50 -19.43 -18.54
CA GLN A 269 4.25 -20.63 -19.33
C GLN A 269 3.97 -20.19 -20.77
N PRO A 270 4.63 -20.78 -21.79
CA PRO A 270 4.29 -20.50 -23.17
C PRO A 270 2.81 -20.84 -23.40
N SER A 271 2.12 -19.99 -24.15
CA SER A 271 0.72 -20.24 -24.48
C SER A 271 0.60 -21.54 -25.30
N SER A 272 -0.53 -22.24 -25.20
CA SER A 272 -0.76 -23.47 -25.96
C SER A 272 -0.61 -23.26 -27.47
N SER A 273 -0.94 -22.06 -27.96
CA SER A 273 -0.78 -21.66 -29.36
C SER A 273 0.67 -21.40 -29.79
N GLU A 274 1.57 -21.05 -28.86
CA GLU A 274 3.01 -20.94 -29.12
C GLU A 274 3.69 -22.30 -29.15
N LEU A 275 3.29 -23.23 -28.27
CA LEU A 275 3.79 -24.60 -28.26
C LEU A 275 3.52 -25.32 -29.59
N ASP A 276 2.38 -25.04 -30.22
CA ASP A 276 2.04 -25.59 -31.55
C ASP A 276 2.87 -25.01 -32.70
N LYS A 277 3.54 -23.86 -32.50
CA LYS A 277 4.40 -23.22 -33.52
C LYS A 277 5.86 -23.67 -33.45
N ILE A 278 6.28 -24.39 -32.40
CA ILE A 278 7.64 -24.91 -32.28
C ILE A 278 7.78 -26.10 -33.25
N PRO A 279 8.67 -26.03 -34.27
CA PRO A 279 8.84 -27.12 -35.21
C PRO A 279 9.27 -28.40 -34.47
N GLN A 280 8.49 -29.47 -34.61
CA GLN A 280 8.89 -30.79 -34.13
C GLN A 280 9.97 -31.36 -35.05
N ASP A 281 11.21 -30.93 -34.86
CA ASP A 281 12.35 -31.51 -35.56
C ASP A 281 12.74 -32.83 -34.88
N GLU A 282 12.24 -33.95 -35.42
CA GLU A 282 12.41 -35.31 -34.88
C GLU A 282 13.87 -35.84 -34.92
N SER A 283 14.88 -35.01 -35.23
CA SER A 283 16.21 -35.48 -35.60
C SER A 283 17.41 -35.01 -34.76
N SER A 284 17.20 -34.27 -33.66
CA SER A 284 18.32 -33.84 -32.78
C SER A 284 18.30 -34.50 -31.39
N ASN A 285 19.47 -34.97 -30.98
CA ASN A 285 19.72 -35.87 -29.86
C ASN A 285 19.22 -35.35 -28.49
N HIS A 286 18.54 -36.26 -27.81
CA HIS A 286 18.17 -36.48 -26.40
C HIS A 286 18.97 -35.88 -25.21
N ASP A 287 19.80 -34.86 -25.36
CA ASP A 287 20.33 -34.11 -24.22
C ASP A 287 19.59 -32.76 -24.13
N ILE A 288 19.15 -32.39 -22.92
CA ILE A 288 18.53 -31.10 -22.55
C ILE A 288 16.99 -31.03 -22.70
N ILE A 289 16.25 -31.89 -21.98
CA ILE A 289 15.08 -31.44 -21.18
C ILE A 289 15.02 -32.34 -19.94
N ASP A 290 15.74 -31.96 -18.87
CA ASP A 290 15.51 -32.55 -17.55
C ASP A 290 14.16 -32.02 -17.03
N ASN A 291 13.10 -32.81 -17.22
CA ASN A 291 11.70 -32.48 -16.95
C ASN A 291 11.35 -32.27 -15.45
N GLY A 292 12.33 -32.09 -14.57
CA GLY A 292 12.12 -32.04 -13.12
C GLY A 292 12.44 -30.73 -12.41
N THR A 293 13.33 -29.90 -12.96
CA THR A 293 13.76 -28.66 -12.28
C THR A 293 13.33 -27.46 -13.11
N ARG A 294 12.11 -26.96 -12.82
CA ARG A 294 11.72 -25.62 -13.28
C ARG A 294 12.82 -24.65 -12.85
N ASN A 295 13.45 -23.99 -13.83
CA ASN A 295 14.45 -22.96 -13.59
C ASN A 295 13.76 -21.78 -12.88
N VAL A 296 13.67 -21.85 -11.55
CA VAL A 296 13.40 -20.68 -10.70
C VAL A 296 14.39 -19.62 -11.14
N ALA A 297 13.93 -18.36 -11.27
CA ALA A 297 14.83 -17.27 -11.58
C ALA A 297 16.03 -17.34 -10.61
N SER A 298 17.22 -17.60 -11.15
CA SER A 298 18.42 -17.63 -10.33
C SER A 298 18.57 -16.27 -9.65
N ASP A 299 19.04 -16.27 -8.41
CA ASP A 299 19.48 -15.05 -7.73
C ASP A 299 18.36 -14.11 -7.24
N GLY A 300 17.15 -14.63 -7.00
CA GLY A 300 16.06 -13.87 -6.36
C GLY A 300 15.34 -12.87 -7.28
N CYS A 301 15.62 -12.91 -8.58
CA CYS A 301 14.93 -12.12 -9.59
C CYS A 301 13.46 -12.56 -9.77
N LEU A 302 12.66 -11.68 -10.36
CA LEU A 302 11.24 -11.92 -10.67
C LEU A 302 11.01 -11.78 -12.18
N TRP A 303 10.00 -12.42 -12.71
CA TRP A 303 9.50 -12.24 -14.08
C TRP A 303 8.36 -11.25 -14.06
N GLU A 304 8.49 -10.14 -14.79
CA GLU A 304 7.49 -9.11 -15.00
C GLU A 304 6.74 -9.30 -16.32
N THR A 305 5.41 -9.34 -16.26
CA THR A 305 4.52 -9.24 -17.43
C THR A 305 4.13 -7.78 -17.69
N TYR A 306 4.33 -7.27 -18.90
CA TYR A 306 4.00 -5.90 -19.27
C TYR A 306 3.46 -5.82 -20.71
N THR A 307 2.84 -4.69 -21.04
CA THR A 307 2.40 -4.36 -22.41
C THR A 307 3.33 -3.30 -22.98
N ASP A 308 3.79 -3.50 -24.21
CA ASP A 308 4.70 -2.55 -24.86
C ASP A 308 3.91 -1.50 -25.62
N ASP A 309 3.83 -0.29 -25.06
CA ASP A 309 3.07 0.82 -25.66
C ASP A 309 3.79 1.42 -26.89
N THR A 310 5.04 1.05 -27.15
CA THR A 310 5.87 1.68 -28.20
C THR A 310 5.51 1.28 -29.63
N ILE A 311 4.61 0.32 -29.82
CA ILE A 311 4.30 -0.24 -31.15
C ILE A 311 3.29 0.63 -31.95
N ILE A 312 2.71 1.69 -31.36
CA ILE A 312 1.60 2.45 -31.99
C ILE A 312 2.06 3.65 -32.85
N GLU A 313 3.33 4.04 -32.84
CA GLU A 313 3.83 5.10 -33.75
C GLU A 313 4.14 4.56 -35.17
N GLY A 314 3.23 3.76 -35.72
CA GLY A 314 3.20 3.51 -37.15
C GLY A 314 2.98 4.84 -37.86
N ASP A 315 3.90 5.16 -38.78
CA ASP A 315 4.04 6.38 -39.59
C ASP A 315 2.84 6.64 -40.52
N ALA A 316 1.62 6.64 -39.95
CA ALA A 316 0.35 6.86 -40.62
C ALA A 316 0.26 8.35 -40.95
N ASN A 317 0.91 8.71 -42.05
CA ASN A 317 0.77 10.00 -42.70
C ASN A 317 -0.74 10.28 -42.89
N PRO A 318 -1.36 11.26 -42.19
CA PRO A 318 -2.82 11.43 -42.13
C PRO A 318 -3.45 11.98 -43.41
N LYS A 319 -2.75 11.88 -44.54
CA LYS A 319 -3.10 12.56 -45.77
C LYS A 319 -3.54 11.53 -46.79
N ASP A 320 -4.83 11.57 -47.08
CA ASP A 320 -5.51 10.96 -48.22
C ASP A 320 -5.98 9.51 -48.01
N ASN A 321 -7.07 9.31 -47.26
CA ASN A 321 -8.24 8.53 -47.70
C ASN A 321 -9.34 8.45 -46.62
N ASP A 322 -10.45 9.15 -46.86
CA ASP A 322 -11.63 9.27 -45.99
C ASP A 322 -12.56 8.02 -45.99
N HIS A 323 -12.09 6.86 -46.45
CA HIS A 323 -12.94 5.68 -46.64
C HIS A 323 -12.31 4.41 -46.06
N ASP A 324 -13.06 3.79 -45.14
CA ASP A 324 -12.82 2.53 -44.43
C ASP A 324 -11.83 2.56 -43.25
N ILE A 325 -12.22 3.27 -42.17
CA ILE A 325 -11.78 2.93 -40.80
C ILE A 325 -12.56 1.68 -40.36
N ASN A 326 -12.18 0.52 -40.88
CA ASN A 326 -12.65 -0.76 -40.34
C ASN A 326 -11.83 -1.11 -39.11
N ASN A 327 -12.51 -1.34 -37.99
CA ASN A 327 -12.04 -1.79 -36.67
C ASN A 327 -10.89 -2.81 -36.75
N ALA A 328 -9.64 -2.36 -36.86
CA ALA A 328 -8.50 -3.16 -36.49
C ALA A 328 -8.49 -3.20 -34.96
N GLU A 329 -8.96 -4.30 -34.37
CA GLU A 329 -8.74 -4.57 -32.95
C GLU A 329 -7.23 -4.61 -32.75
N GLU A 330 -6.67 -3.58 -32.10
CA GLU A 330 -5.25 -3.53 -31.78
C GLU A 330 -4.92 -4.70 -30.87
N GLU A 331 -4.11 -5.62 -31.38
CA GLU A 331 -3.65 -6.78 -30.63
C GLU A 331 -2.67 -6.29 -29.55
N ILE A 332 -3.11 -6.30 -28.29
CA ILE A 332 -2.26 -5.98 -27.14
C ILE A 332 -1.20 -7.09 -27.01
N ILE A 333 0.04 -6.76 -27.40
CA ILE A 333 1.16 -7.70 -27.27
C ILE A 333 1.63 -7.70 -25.81
N VAL A 334 1.38 -8.80 -25.13
CA VAL A 334 1.88 -9.06 -23.78
C VAL A 334 3.32 -9.57 -23.88
N GLN A 335 4.24 -8.88 -23.18
CA GLN A 335 5.65 -9.24 -23.10
C GLN A 335 6.02 -9.63 -21.67
N HIS A 336 7.15 -10.34 -21.54
CA HIS A 336 7.69 -10.74 -20.26
C HIS A 336 9.19 -10.42 -20.17
N ARG A 337 9.64 -9.88 -19.04
CA ARG A 337 11.07 -9.59 -18.77
C ARG A 337 11.46 -10.02 -17.37
N LYS A 338 12.75 -10.27 -17.14
CA LYS A 338 13.26 -10.41 -15.78
C LYS A 338 13.46 -9.05 -15.15
N VAL A 339 13.18 -8.94 -13.85
CA VAL A 339 13.39 -7.74 -13.04
C VAL A 339 14.01 -8.11 -11.70
N ALA A 340 14.77 -7.19 -11.09
CA ALA A 340 15.31 -7.38 -9.75
C ALA A 340 14.16 -7.39 -8.71
N PRO A 341 14.35 -7.98 -7.51
CA PRO A 341 13.39 -7.81 -6.42
C PRO A 341 13.35 -6.34 -5.97
N PRO A 342 12.24 -5.89 -5.34
CA PRO A 342 12.13 -4.51 -4.86
C PRO A 342 13.24 -4.11 -3.88
N TYR A 343 13.55 -4.99 -2.93
CA TYR A 343 14.63 -4.84 -1.97
C TYR A 343 15.66 -5.94 -2.16
N ILE A 344 16.93 -5.59 -1.97
CA ILE A 344 18.09 -6.44 -2.25
C ILE A 344 18.98 -6.49 -1.01
N SER A 345 19.50 -7.66 -0.68
CA SER A 345 20.48 -7.81 0.40
C SER A 345 21.82 -7.22 -0.03
N ILE A 346 22.21 -6.10 0.59
CA ILE A 346 23.47 -5.42 0.27
C ILE A 346 24.70 -6.30 0.53
N GLU A 347 24.68 -7.15 1.56
CA GLU A 347 25.80 -8.04 1.90
C GLU A 347 25.93 -9.21 0.91
N GLU A 348 24.82 -9.63 0.30
CA GLU A 348 24.86 -10.66 -0.74
C GLU A 348 25.36 -10.09 -2.07
N GLU A 349 24.90 -8.88 -2.42
CA GLU A 349 25.24 -8.21 -3.68
C GLU A 349 26.66 -7.59 -3.64
N TYR A 350 27.03 -6.93 -2.53
CA TYR A 350 28.31 -6.24 -2.34
C TYR A 350 28.97 -6.63 -1.01
N PRO A 351 29.50 -7.87 -0.88
CA PRO A 351 30.04 -8.36 0.37
C PRO A 351 31.10 -7.43 0.96
N ASN A 352 30.91 -7.03 2.22
CA ASN A 352 31.82 -6.15 2.98
C ASN A 352 32.03 -4.73 2.43
N LEU A 353 31.43 -4.36 1.29
CA LEU A 353 31.67 -3.05 0.67
C LEU A 353 31.27 -1.90 1.61
N MET A 354 30.17 -2.08 2.35
CA MET A 354 29.60 -1.07 3.24
C MET A 354 30.09 -1.15 4.70
N ASN A 355 30.94 -2.12 5.04
CA ASN A 355 31.38 -2.33 6.43
C ASN A 355 32.07 -1.10 7.05
N HIS A 356 32.78 -0.33 6.22
CA HIS A 356 33.43 0.90 6.70
C HIS A 356 32.43 1.98 7.10
N PHE A 357 31.26 2.06 6.45
CA PHE A 357 30.21 3.02 6.81
C PHE A 357 29.49 2.61 8.09
N LEU A 358 29.33 1.30 8.31
CA LEU A 358 28.64 0.73 9.47
C LEU A 358 29.50 0.63 10.73
N ASN A 359 30.78 0.96 10.65
CA ASN A 359 31.59 1.10 11.84
C ASN A 359 30.99 2.20 12.74
N PRO A 360 30.76 1.96 14.05
CA PRO A 360 30.06 2.92 14.91
C PRO A 360 30.67 4.32 14.94
N GLU A 361 32.00 4.44 14.90
CA GLU A 361 32.69 5.74 14.89
C GLU A 361 32.46 6.48 13.56
N ASN A 362 32.52 5.76 12.43
CA ASN A 362 32.27 6.35 11.12
C ASN A 362 30.80 6.73 10.95
N LEU A 363 29.86 5.87 11.35
CA LEU A 363 28.42 6.16 11.29
C LEU A 363 28.08 7.40 12.11
N GLN A 364 28.62 7.50 13.33
CA GLN A 364 28.44 8.67 14.19
C GLN A 364 29.04 9.93 13.55
N ALA A 365 30.23 9.84 12.95
CA ALA A 365 30.85 10.97 12.28
C ALA A 365 30.02 11.45 11.07
N ILE A 366 29.49 10.53 10.25
CA ILE A 366 28.61 10.85 9.12
C ILE A 366 27.34 11.55 9.64
N ARG A 367 26.73 11.04 10.72
CA ARG A 367 25.56 11.66 11.35
C ARG A 367 25.86 13.08 11.85
N GLU A 368 26.98 13.28 12.55
CA GLU A 368 27.39 14.59 13.06
C GLU A 368 27.70 15.58 11.94
N GLU A 369 28.27 15.12 10.83
CA GLU A 369 28.47 15.93 9.63
C GLU A 369 27.13 16.33 9.00
N ALA A 370 26.19 15.39 8.87
CA ALA A 370 24.85 15.65 8.32
C ALA A 370 24.08 16.69 9.15
N LEU A 371 24.10 16.56 10.49
CA LEU A 371 23.45 17.50 11.41
C LEU A 371 24.07 18.91 11.40
N ARG A 372 25.30 19.06 10.90
CA ARG A 372 26.01 20.35 10.78
C ARG A 372 25.91 20.98 9.39
N ILE A 373 25.20 20.35 8.45
CA ILE A 373 24.97 20.92 7.11
C ILE A 373 24.29 22.29 7.28
N PRO A 374 24.92 23.39 6.82
CA PRO A 374 24.43 24.74 7.10
C PRO A 374 23.22 25.11 6.24
N GLN A 375 23.12 24.52 5.05
CA GLN A 375 22.08 24.82 4.09
C GLN A 375 21.72 23.55 3.31
N TRP A 376 20.44 23.22 3.36
CA TRP A 376 19.85 22.16 2.56
C TRP A 376 19.20 22.78 1.32
N THR A 377 19.30 22.11 0.18
CA THR A 377 18.71 22.58 -1.07
C THR A 377 17.43 21.81 -1.34
N ALA A 378 16.35 22.50 -1.72
CA ALA A 378 15.12 21.85 -2.15
C ALA A 378 15.38 20.93 -3.35
N TRP A 379 14.71 19.77 -3.38
CA TRP A 379 14.75 18.92 -4.57
C TRP A 379 14.09 19.66 -5.76
N PRO A 380 14.73 19.69 -6.95
CA PRO A 380 14.28 20.55 -8.06
C PRO A 380 12.93 20.12 -8.64
N GLU A 381 12.63 18.82 -8.67
CA GLU A 381 11.42 18.30 -9.30
C GLU A 381 10.20 18.42 -8.37
N ARG A 382 9.36 19.42 -8.65
CA ARG A 382 8.21 19.74 -7.79
C ARG A 382 7.06 18.73 -7.83
N GLN A 383 6.99 17.92 -8.89
CA GLN A 383 5.98 16.88 -9.05
C GLN A 383 6.00 15.80 -7.96
N HIS A 384 7.10 15.73 -7.19
CA HIS A 384 7.23 14.78 -6.09
C HIS A 384 6.58 15.24 -4.79
N TYR A 385 6.26 16.53 -4.66
CA TYR A 385 5.59 17.06 -3.48
C TYR A 385 4.07 16.86 -3.64
N HIS A 386 3.46 16.15 -2.69
CA HIS A 386 2.01 16.22 -2.56
C HIS A 386 1.62 17.61 -2.06
N SER A 387 0.88 18.37 -2.87
CA SER A 387 0.15 19.53 -2.39
C SER A 387 -0.97 19.02 -1.49
N THR A 388 -0.73 18.97 -0.17
CA THR A 388 -1.76 18.62 0.82
C THR A 388 -2.76 19.76 1.03
N SER A 389 -2.97 20.64 0.05
CA SER A 389 -4.05 21.62 0.07
C SER A 389 -5.36 20.88 -0.19
N SER A 390 -5.82 20.15 0.81
CA SER A 390 -7.10 19.44 0.85
C SER A 390 -8.28 20.38 1.05
N ASP A 391 -8.24 21.57 0.45
CA ASP A 391 -9.40 22.45 0.35
C ASP A 391 -10.08 22.16 -1.01
N ASP A 392 -10.37 20.87 -1.25
CA ASP A 392 -11.39 20.41 -2.20
C ASP A 392 -12.77 20.81 -1.64
N GLU A 393 -12.99 22.12 -1.44
CA GLU A 393 -14.35 22.66 -1.36
C GLU A 393 -14.90 22.64 -2.80
N ASP A 394 -15.80 21.69 -3.03
CA ASP A 394 -16.62 21.46 -4.23
C ASP A 394 -17.50 22.69 -4.60
N ASP A 395 -16.90 23.86 -4.83
CA ASP A 395 -17.59 25.01 -5.43
C ASP A 395 -17.29 25.04 -6.93
N ASP A 396 -18.07 24.27 -7.68
CA ASP A 396 -17.96 24.03 -9.12
C ASP A 396 -18.27 25.25 -10.02
N ASP A 397 -18.57 26.43 -9.46
CA ASP A 397 -19.14 27.55 -10.22
C ASP A 397 -18.18 28.73 -10.52
N GLU A 398 -16.88 28.67 -10.17
CA GLU A 398 -15.99 29.84 -10.34
C GLU A 398 -14.55 29.55 -10.87
N LYS A 399 -14.42 28.66 -11.86
CA LYS A 399 -13.12 28.23 -12.42
C LYS A 399 -12.36 29.25 -13.32
N ASP A 400 -12.96 30.37 -13.70
CA ASP A 400 -12.35 31.29 -14.70
C ASP A 400 -11.58 32.50 -14.15
N SER A 401 -11.58 32.75 -12.83
CA SER A 401 -11.01 33.99 -12.25
C SER A 401 -9.81 33.78 -11.30
N LYS A 402 -9.49 32.55 -10.87
CA LYS A 402 -8.47 32.31 -9.82
C LYS A 402 -7.03 32.08 -10.31
N GLN A 403 -6.78 31.84 -11.60
CA GLN A 403 -5.42 31.56 -12.10
C GLN A 403 -4.43 32.74 -12.07
N GLN A 404 -4.85 33.98 -11.76
CA GLN A 404 -3.95 35.15 -11.78
C GLN A 404 -3.60 35.73 -10.40
N GLN A 405 -4.09 35.17 -9.28
CA GLN A 405 -3.84 35.77 -7.95
C GLN A 405 -2.92 34.96 -7.02
N GLU A 406 -2.56 33.72 -7.36
CA GLU A 406 -1.69 32.90 -6.52
C GLU A 406 -0.18 33.21 -6.63
N GLU A 407 0.25 34.08 -7.56
CA GLU A 407 1.68 34.45 -7.70
C GLU A 407 2.24 35.33 -6.56
N SER A 408 1.43 35.73 -5.58
CA SER A 408 1.83 36.71 -4.56
C SER A 408 2.24 36.15 -3.19
N ALA A 409 1.93 34.87 -2.90
CA ALA A 409 2.37 34.23 -1.67
C ALA A 409 3.73 33.53 -1.89
N PRO A 410 4.73 33.69 -0.99
CA PRO A 410 5.95 32.93 -1.09
C PRO A 410 5.63 31.43 -0.99
N PRO A 411 6.19 30.58 -1.86
CA PRO A 411 5.92 29.15 -1.86
C PRO A 411 6.28 28.56 -0.50
N ALA A 412 5.43 27.66 0.00
CA ALA A 412 5.73 26.91 1.22
C ALA A 412 7.12 26.26 1.12
N PRO A 413 7.88 26.18 2.23
CA PRO A 413 9.19 25.54 2.22
C PRO A 413 9.07 24.10 1.73
N ALA A 414 10.02 23.67 0.89
CA ALA A 414 10.05 22.31 0.37
C ALA A 414 10.25 21.31 1.51
N SER A 415 9.34 20.36 1.63
CA SER A 415 9.35 19.32 2.66
C SER A 415 10.38 18.21 2.43
N TRP A 416 11.04 18.23 1.27
CA TRP A 416 12.13 17.35 0.90
C TRP A 416 13.32 18.19 0.41
N THR A 417 14.45 18.01 1.09
CA THR A 417 15.68 18.73 0.79
C THR A 417 16.87 17.77 0.73
N VAL A 418 17.89 18.13 -0.05
CA VAL A 418 19.08 17.31 -0.30
C VAL A 418 20.36 18.11 -0.13
N PHE A 419 21.47 17.38 0.06
CA PHE A 419 22.83 17.91 0.08
C PHE A 419 23.74 17.02 -0.78
N PRO A 420 23.93 17.35 -2.07
CA PRO A 420 24.59 16.47 -3.02
C PRO A 420 26.12 16.49 -2.85
N LEU A 421 26.75 15.33 -2.92
CA LEU A 421 28.19 15.14 -2.70
C LEU A 421 28.91 14.74 -3.99
N CYS A 422 28.34 13.80 -4.74
CA CYS A 422 28.82 13.46 -6.08
C CYS A 422 27.69 12.97 -6.98
N HIS A 423 27.89 13.11 -8.28
CA HIS A 423 26.98 12.61 -9.31
C HIS A 423 27.76 11.98 -10.47
N THR A 424 27.11 11.08 -11.20
CA THR A 424 27.62 10.44 -12.44
C THR A 424 26.44 10.28 -13.40
N PHE A 425 26.36 11.16 -14.39
CA PHE A 425 25.31 11.15 -15.41
C PHE A 425 25.94 11.16 -16.81
N PRO A 426 25.61 10.18 -17.68
CA PRO A 426 24.85 8.97 -17.38
C PRO A 426 25.63 8.06 -16.41
N ALA A 427 24.93 7.19 -15.67
CA ALA A 427 25.58 6.32 -14.67
C ALA A 427 26.55 5.29 -15.27
N THR A 428 26.46 5.03 -16.57
CA THR A 428 27.37 4.11 -17.27
C THR A 428 28.74 4.72 -17.55
N ASP A 429 28.88 6.06 -17.51
CA ASP A 429 30.14 6.75 -17.79
C ASP A 429 30.82 7.24 -16.51
N LEU A 430 31.74 6.43 -15.98
CA LEU A 430 32.50 6.79 -14.78
C LEU A 430 33.38 8.03 -14.97
N THR A 431 33.73 8.41 -16.20
CA THR A 431 34.52 9.63 -16.47
C THR A 431 33.71 10.91 -16.23
N SER A 432 32.39 10.80 -16.28
CA SER A 432 31.44 11.86 -15.95
C SER A 432 31.22 12.04 -14.44
N ARG A 433 31.84 11.20 -13.60
CA ARG A 433 31.72 11.33 -12.14
C ARG A 433 32.40 12.58 -11.61
N LYS A 434 31.63 13.44 -10.94
CA LYS A 434 32.13 14.67 -10.31
C LYS A 434 31.78 14.70 -8.82
N PHE A 435 32.78 14.99 -7.99
CA PHE A 435 32.58 15.36 -6.58
C PHE A 435 32.41 16.87 -6.49
N ILE A 436 31.36 17.30 -5.80
CA ILE A 436 31.02 18.71 -5.63
C ILE A 436 31.87 19.27 -4.49
N SER A 437 32.93 20.01 -4.84
CA SER A 437 33.96 20.42 -3.86
C SER A 437 33.40 21.31 -2.74
N SER A 438 32.44 22.18 -3.08
CA SER A 438 31.80 23.09 -2.12
C SER A 438 31.07 22.32 -1.02
N THR A 439 30.23 21.35 -1.36
CA THR A 439 29.47 20.53 -0.40
C THR A 439 30.36 19.52 0.32
N CYS A 440 31.26 18.85 -0.39
CA CYS A 440 32.19 17.88 0.20
C CYS A 440 33.07 18.49 1.31
N SER A 441 33.40 19.79 1.21
CA SER A 441 34.20 20.47 2.23
C SER A 441 33.53 20.57 3.61
N PHE A 442 32.20 20.47 3.67
CA PHE A 442 31.43 20.46 4.93
C PHE A 442 31.38 19.10 5.60
N VAL A 443 31.59 18.02 4.85
CA VAL A 443 31.45 16.63 5.29
C VAL A 443 32.69 15.77 4.97
N PRO A 444 33.90 16.23 5.35
CA PRO A 444 35.16 15.65 4.87
C PRO A 444 35.33 14.18 5.23
N LYS A 445 34.82 13.72 6.38
CA LYS A 445 34.91 12.31 6.78
C LYS A 445 34.00 11.44 5.91
N THR A 446 32.78 11.90 5.64
CA THR A 446 31.85 11.24 4.71
C THR A 446 32.45 11.17 3.31
N THR A 447 33.00 12.28 2.79
CA THR A 447 33.67 12.30 1.48
C THR A 447 34.85 11.32 1.42
N GLN A 448 35.66 11.25 2.48
CA GLN A 448 36.76 10.27 2.56
C GLN A 448 36.25 8.83 2.45
N LEU A 449 35.17 8.48 3.16
CA LEU A 449 34.56 7.15 3.10
C LEU A 449 33.98 6.85 1.73
N LEU A 450 33.31 7.82 1.10
CA LEU A 450 32.77 7.68 -0.26
C LEU A 450 33.88 7.35 -1.29
N HIS A 451 35.06 7.95 -1.16
CA HIS A 451 36.20 7.60 -2.02
C HIS A 451 36.65 6.13 -1.89
N THR A 452 36.42 5.48 -0.74
CA THR A 452 36.79 4.06 -0.56
C THR A 452 35.94 3.10 -1.38
N LEU A 453 34.74 3.52 -1.82
CA LEU A 453 33.87 2.75 -2.72
C LEU A 453 34.43 2.65 -4.15
N GLY A 454 35.47 3.41 -4.47
CA GLY A 454 36.22 3.26 -5.72
C GLY A 454 35.33 3.45 -6.96
N PRO A 455 35.50 2.62 -8.00
CA PRO A 455 34.68 2.69 -9.21
C PRO A 455 33.22 2.32 -9.01
N THR A 456 32.81 1.69 -7.91
CA THR A 456 31.42 1.24 -7.72
C THR A 456 30.46 2.40 -7.43
N LEU A 457 30.93 3.48 -6.79
CA LEU A 457 30.12 4.66 -6.49
C LEU A 457 29.71 5.42 -7.76
N ARG A 458 28.40 5.71 -7.90
CA ARG A 458 27.85 6.57 -8.96
C ARG A 458 27.39 7.92 -8.42
N THR A 459 26.51 7.93 -7.43
CA THR A 459 26.01 9.17 -6.83
C THR A 459 26.05 9.04 -5.31
N ALA A 460 26.16 10.18 -4.63
CA ALA A 460 25.96 10.24 -3.19
C ALA A 460 25.40 11.61 -2.80
N LEU A 461 24.42 11.60 -1.89
CA LEU A 461 23.81 12.80 -1.33
C LEU A 461 23.22 12.51 0.04
N PHE A 462 23.18 13.50 0.93
CA PHE A 462 22.26 13.42 2.06
C PHE A 462 20.86 13.82 1.62
N SER A 463 19.86 13.12 2.13
CA SER A 463 18.45 13.39 1.88
C SER A 463 17.73 13.58 3.21
N ARG A 464 17.01 14.69 3.33
CA ARG A 464 16.24 15.07 4.51
C ARG A 464 14.76 15.20 4.15
N LEU A 465 13.92 14.47 4.88
CA LEU A 465 12.47 14.66 4.85
C LEU A 465 12.01 15.34 6.13
N ASP A 466 11.23 16.39 5.96
CA ASP A 466 10.58 17.09 7.06
C ASP A 466 9.50 16.20 7.72
N PRO A 467 9.06 16.53 8.95
CA PRO A 467 7.95 15.86 9.60
C PRO A 467 6.73 15.70 8.70
N GLN A 468 6.01 14.59 8.84
CA GLN A 468 4.75 14.32 8.14
C GLN A 468 4.82 14.36 6.61
N THR A 469 6.02 14.22 6.03
CA THR A 469 6.25 14.28 4.58
C THR A 469 6.09 12.93 3.92
N VAL A 470 5.39 12.90 2.79
CA VAL A 470 5.27 11.73 1.90
C VAL A 470 5.53 12.18 0.48
N LEU A 471 6.47 11.52 -0.19
CA LEU A 471 6.69 11.75 -1.60
C LEU A 471 5.64 11.01 -2.44
N SER A 472 5.28 11.59 -3.58
CA SER A 472 4.46 10.89 -4.57
C SER A 472 5.24 9.68 -5.13
N ALA A 473 4.50 8.70 -5.62
CA ALA A 473 5.10 7.51 -6.22
C ALA A 473 5.76 7.87 -7.56
N HIS A 474 7.02 7.51 -7.74
CA HIS A 474 7.81 7.82 -8.93
C HIS A 474 8.82 6.72 -9.24
N THR A 475 9.50 6.83 -10.38
CA THR A 475 10.68 6.00 -10.73
C THR A 475 11.88 6.92 -10.86
N GLY A 476 13.09 6.42 -10.64
CA GLY A 476 14.30 7.19 -10.95
C GLY A 476 14.49 7.37 -12.45
N TRP A 477 15.42 8.25 -12.84
CA TRP A 477 15.71 8.50 -14.26
C TRP A 477 16.39 7.30 -14.91
N ALA A 478 15.96 6.92 -16.12
CA ALA A 478 16.39 5.70 -16.79
C ALA A 478 17.91 5.61 -17.01
N ASP A 479 18.58 6.73 -17.25
CA ASP A 479 20.03 6.79 -17.49
C ASP A 479 20.88 6.73 -16.20
N LEU A 480 20.23 6.77 -15.03
CA LEU A 480 20.82 6.49 -13.73
C LEU A 480 20.26 5.18 -13.14
N ALA A 481 18.96 5.16 -12.83
CA ALA A 481 18.27 4.14 -12.05
C ALA A 481 18.38 2.74 -12.66
N ASN A 482 18.44 2.64 -13.99
CA ASN A 482 18.58 1.33 -14.65
C ASN A 482 19.94 0.68 -14.44
N TYR A 483 20.95 1.47 -14.06
CA TYR A 483 22.34 1.04 -13.96
C TYR A 483 22.89 1.07 -12.53
N VAL A 484 22.04 1.36 -11.55
CA VAL A 484 22.44 1.43 -10.14
C VAL A 484 21.49 0.66 -9.23
N LEU A 485 21.99 0.34 -8.04
CA LEU A 485 21.17 0.02 -6.87
C LEU A 485 21.31 1.15 -5.86
N ARG A 486 20.18 1.59 -5.30
CA ARG A 486 20.13 2.70 -4.36
C ARG A 486 20.22 2.17 -2.93
N VAL A 487 21.18 2.68 -2.18
CA VAL A 487 21.39 2.34 -0.78
C VAL A 487 21.08 3.53 0.10
N HIS A 488 20.17 3.36 1.04
CA HIS A 488 19.94 4.30 2.13
C HIS A 488 20.72 3.84 3.37
N ILE A 489 21.51 4.75 3.93
CA ILE A 489 22.13 4.63 5.24
C ILE A 489 21.36 5.59 6.17
N PRO A 490 20.45 5.09 7.03
CA PRO A 490 19.71 5.95 7.95
C PRO A 490 20.60 6.48 9.07
N LEU A 491 20.60 7.80 9.25
CA LEU A 491 21.48 8.52 10.18
C LEU A 491 20.72 9.14 11.34
N VAL A 492 19.59 9.75 11.03
CA VAL A 492 18.64 10.32 11.99
C VAL A 492 17.28 9.76 11.64
N VAL A 493 16.81 8.85 12.49
CA VAL A 493 15.47 8.29 12.38
C VAL A 493 14.68 8.71 13.62
N PRO A 494 13.58 9.45 13.44
CA PRO A 494 12.67 9.83 14.52
C PRO A 494 12.34 8.64 15.41
N LYS A 495 12.56 8.82 16.72
CA LYS A 495 12.12 7.88 17.75
C LYS A 495 10.83 8.44 18.32
N ASP A 496 9.83 7.61 18.55
CA ASP A 496 8.57 8.11 19.11
C ASP A 496 8.80 8.83 20.44
N GLY A 497 8.42 10.11 20.50
CA GLY A 497 8.53 10.98 21.67
C GLY A 497 7.63 10.59 22.85
N SER A 498 7.04 9.38 22.86
CA SER A 498 6.47 8.82 24.08
C SER A 498 7.63 8.35 24.94
N GLY A 499 8.14 9.29 25.75
CA GLY A 499 9.38 9.17 26.51
C GLY A 499 9.52 7.84 27.22
N GLU A 500 10.79 7.42 27.34
CA GLU A 500 11.39 6.46 28.26
C GLU A 500 10.44 5.88 29.33
N SER A 501 9.42 5.15 28.89
CA SER A 501 8.75 4.21 29.76
C SER A 501 9.77 3.10 29.89
N GLU A 502 10.67 3.23 30.87
CA GLU A 502 11.70 2.25 31.27
C GLU A 502 11.12 0.86 31.62
N ASN A 503 9.82 0.67 31.45
CA ASN A 503 9.18 -0.63 31.46
C ASN A 503 9.39 -1.29 30.09
N ASP A 504 10.53 -1.98 30.01
CA ASP A 504 11.09 -2.88 28.99
C ASP A 504 10.16 -4.03 28.50
N ASP A 505 8.85 -3.89 28.52
CA ASP A 505 7.97 -4.84 27.84
C ASP A 505 7.93 -4.49 26.34
N ALA A 506 9.00 -4.91 25.66
CA ALA A 506 9.22 -5.34 24.27
C ALA A 506 8.10 -5.19 23.21
N ASP A 507 7.27 -4.14 23.26
CA ASP A 507 6.23 -3.95 22.26
C ASP A 507 6.86 -3.37 20.99
N THR A 508 7.02 -4.27 20.03
CA THR A 508 7.73 -4.10 18.75
C THR A 508 6.94 -3.19 17.78
N THR A 509 5.85 -2.60 18.25
CA THR A 509 4.88 -1.81 17.47
C THR A 509 5.31 -0.39 17.15
N LYS A 510 6.43 0.11 17.72
CA LYS A 510 6.91 1.50 17.53
C LYS A 510 8.00 1.65 16.45
N ARG A 511 8.34 0.57 15.74
CA ARG A 511 9.20 0.64 14.55
C ARG A 511 8.32 0.94 13.33
N GLY A 512 8.69 1.95 12.53
CA GLY A 512 8.15 2.05 11.17
C GLY A 512 7.53 3.36 10.69
N LEU A 513 7.66 4.48 11.42
CA LEU A 513 7.09 5.75 10.95
C LEU A 513 7.83 6.38 9.76
N CYS A 514 9.03 5.91 9.44
CA CYS A 514 9.84 6.42 8.33
C CYS A 514 10.38 5.27 7.50
N GLY A 515 10.47 5.44 6.19
CA GLY A 515 10.99 4.38 5.33
C GLY A 515 10.82 4.66 3.86
N THR A 516 10.80 3.56 3.11
CA THR A 516 10.56 3.53 1.67
C THR A 516 9.48 2.51 1.35
N TRP A 517 8.72 2.81 0.31
CA TRP A 517 7.83 1.88 -0.35
C TRP A 517 8.39 1.68 -1.76
N VAL A 518 8.65 0.45 -2.18
CA VAL A 518 9.23 0.11 -3.49
C VAL A 518 8.47 -1.08 -4.02
N ASP A 519 7.86 -0.96 -5.19
CA ASP A 519 7.19 -2.11 -5.80
C ASP A 519 5.81 -2.42 -5.19
N GLY A 520 5.51 -1.90 -3.99
CA GLY A 520 4.49 -2.48 -3.11
C GLY A 520 5.04 -3.04 -1.80
N CYS A 521 6.35 -3.23 -1.71
CA CYS A 521 7.03 -3.63 -0.50
C CYS A 521 7.40 -2.39 0.33
N VAL A 522 7.26 -2.48 1.65
CA VAL A 522 7.68 -1.42 2.59
C VAL A 522 8.88 -1.91 3.36
N GLU A 523 9.90 -1.07 3.47
CA GLU A 523 11.00 -1.25 4.42
C GLU A 523 11.16 0.03 5.23
N THR A 524 11.35 -0.13 6.53
CA THR A 524 11.39 0.98 7.47
C THR A 524 12.83 1.30 7.87
N HIS A 525 13.14 2.58 8.03
CA HIS A 525 14.47 3.00 8.42
C HIS A 525 14.73 2.69 9.89
N GLU A 526 15.92 2.14 10.16
CA GLU A 526 16.51 2.00 11.50
C GLU A 526 17.95 2.53 11.41
N GLU A 527 18.38 3.33 12.39
CA GLU A 527 19.72 3.93 12.37
C GLU A 527 20.80 2.84 12.28
N GLY A 528 21.69 2.97 11.29
CA GLY A 528 22.74 1.96 11.02
C GLY A 528 22.27 0.68 10.31
N HIS A 529 20.97 0.55 9.98
CA HIS A 529 20.47 -0.54 9.16
C HIS A 529 20.32 -0.10 7.70
N LEU A 530 21.08 -0.72 6.80
CA LEU A 530 21.07 -0.37 5.39
C LEU A 530 19.78 -0.86 4.71
N ILE A 531 19.22 -0.02 3.85
CA ILE A 531 18.16 -0.44 2.91
C ILE A 531 18.72 -0.32 1.50
N CYS A 532 18.74 -1.40 0.75
CA CYS A 532 19.15 -1.40 -0.66
C CYS A 532 17.96 -1.81 -1.53
N PHE A 533 17.65 -1.01 -2.55
CA PHE A 533 16.50 -1.25 -3.42
C PHE A 533 16.76 -0.85 -4.88
N ASP A 534 15.91 -1.35 -5.76
CA ASP A 534 15.91 -1.01 -7.18
C ASP A 534 15.04 0.24 -7.42
N ASP A 535 15.69 1.40 -7.50
CA ASP A 535 15.04 2.71 -7.72
C ASP A 535 14.42 2.85 -9.13
N SER A 536 14.78 1.96 -10.07
CA SER A 536 14.14 1.93 -11.39
C SER A 536 12.67 1.48 -11.33
N LYS A 537 12.24 0.96 -10.18
CA LYS A 537 10.87 0.59 -9.89
C LYS A 537 10.11 1.75 -9.27
N THR A 538 8.78 1.70 -9.37
CA THR A 538 7.92 2.68 -8.72
C THR A 538 8.13 2.62 -7.21
N HIS A 539 8.50 3.75 -6.63
CA HIS A 539 8.82 3.88 -5.23
C HIS A 539 8.41 5.24 -4.67
N ARG A 540 8.43 5.36 -3.35
CA ARG A 540 8.29 6.63 -2.62
C ARG A 540 8.96 6.53 -1.25
N ALA A 541 9.39 7.68 -0.75
CA ALA A 541 9.86 7.80 0.63
C ALA A 541 8.78 8.44 1.52
N PHE A 542 8.77 8.09 2.80
CA PHE A 542 7.83 8.64 3.77
C PHE A 542 8.50 8.92 5.12
N ASN A 543 7.96 9.93 5.81
CA ASN A 543 8.22 10.30 7.19
C ASN A 543 6.89 10.70 7.84
N TYR A 544 6.24 9.79 8.55
CA TYR A 544 4.99 10.03 9.28
C TYR A 544 5.22 10.61 10.68
N SER A 545 6.47 10.76 11.09
CA SER A 545 6.79 11.24 12.43
C SER A 545 6.63 12.77 12.54
N LYS A 546 6.83 13.28 13.76
CA LYS A 546 6.87 14.72 14.06
C LYS A 546 8.27 15.33 14.00
N GLU A 547 9.29 14.53 13.67
CA GLU A 547 10.69 14.93 13.62
C GLU A 547 11.25 14.72 12.21
N GLU A 548 12.37 15.36 11.89
CA GLU A 548 13.02 15.20 10.60
C GLU A 548 13.69 13.83 10.48
N ARG A 549 13.77 13.32 9.25
CA ARG A 549 14.46 12.08 8.92
C ARG A 549 15.61 12.37 7.97
N ILE A 550 16.83 11.96 8.34
CA ILE A 550 18.04 12.14 7.53
C ILE A 550 18.65 10.79 7.17
N VAL A 551 18.87 10.59 5.86
CA VAL A 551 19.57 9.42 5.30
C VAL A 551 20.74 9.89 4.43
N LEU A 552 21.82 9.12 4.36
CA LEU A 552 22.80 9.21 3.27
C LEU A 552 22.37 8.23 2.18
N ILE A 553 22.10 8.76 0.98
CA ILE A 553 21.80 7.98 -0.21
C ILE A 553 23.09 7.76 -0.98
N VAL A 554 23.34 6.51 -1.37
CA VAL A 554 24.50 6.10 -2.17
C VAL A 554 24.00 5.22 -3.30
N ASP A 555 24.24 5.63 -4.54
CA ASP A 555 23.97 4.79 -5.71
C ASP A 555 25.23 4.01 -6.10
N LEU A 556 25.10 2.69 -6.15
CA LEU A 556 26.18 1.75 -6.48
C LEU A 556 25.95 1.15 -7.87
N GLU A 557 27.02 0.91 -8.63
CA GLU A 557 26.99 0.20 -9.91
C GLU A 557 26.23 -1.11 -9.82
N ARG A 558 25.13 -1.24 -10.57
CA ARG A 558 24.42 -2.51 -10.72
C ARG A 558 25.31 -3.51 -11.47
N ASN A 559 25.42 -4.72 -10.94
CA ASN A 559 26.15 -5.78 -11.62
C ASN A 559 25.28 -6.45 -12.71
N ILE A 560 25.30 -5.88 -13.93
CA ILE A 560 24.37 -6.25 -15.02
C ILE A 560 24.75 -7.54 -15.76
N ASP A 561 26.00 -7.99 -15.76
CA ASP A 561 26.46 -9.05 -16.67
C ASP A 561 27.29 -10.16 -16.00
N GLY A 562 27.00 -10.48 -14.74
CA GLY A 562 27.64 -11.60 -14.06
C GLY A 562 29.16 -11.60 -14.17
N LYS A 563 29.80 -10.42 -14.00
CA LYS A 563 31.26 -10.28 -14.03
C LYS A 563 31.89 -11.39 -13.18
N GLU A 564 32.87 -12.10 -13.73
CA GLU A 564 33.47 -13.28 -13.09
C GLU A 564 33.77 -13.01 -11.60
N GLY A 565 33.12 -13.78 -10.72
CA GLY A 565 33.33 -13.71 -9.27
C GLY A 565 32.24 -12.99 -8.46
N VAL A 566 31.25 -12.34 -9.10
CA VAL A 566 30.06 -11.80 -8.42
C VAL A 566 28.91 -12.79 -8.55
N ARG A 567 28.22 -13.06 -7.44
CA ARG A 567 27.23 -14.15 -7.34
C ARG A 567 25.90 -13.87 -8.04
N SER A 568 25.51 -12.61 -8.15
CA SER A 568 24.21 -12.19 -8.65
C SER A 568 24.36 -11.48 -10.00
N CYS A 569 23.53 -11.88 -10.96
CA CYS A 569 23.38 -11.19 -12.25
C CYS A 569 21.99 -10.54 -12.26
N LEU A 570 21.89 -9.34 -11.70
CA LEU A 570 20.63 -8.61 -11.69
C LEU A 570 20.34 -8.05 -13.08
N PRO A 571 19.10 -8.13 -13.57
CA PRO A 571 18.73 -7.50 -14.83
C PRO A 571 18.86 -5.98 -14.72
N ILE A 572 19.06 -5.34 -15.87
CA ILE A 572 18.96 -3.89 -16.01
C ILE A 572 17.62 -3.40 -15.44
N GLY A 573 17.63 -2.22 -14.82
CA GLY A 573 16.39 -1.64 -14.28
C GLY A 573 15.39 -1.26 -15.37
N THR A 574 14.19 -0.89 -14.91
CA THR A 574 12.99 -0.76 -15.74
C THR A 574 12.44 0.65 -15.87
N ALA A 575 13.17 1.65 -15.38
CA ALA A 575 12.76 3.04 -15.46
C ALA A 575 12.76 3.54 -16.90
N THR A 576 11.86 4.48 -17.17
CA THR A 576 11.65 5.13 -18.45
C THR A 576 11.82 6.64 -18.32
N GLY A 577 12.25 7.31 -19.38
CA GLY A 577 12.52 8.76 -19.37
C GLY A 577 13.92 9.10 -18.86
N GLY A 578 14.58 10.05 -19.51
CA GLY A 578 15.88 10.59 -19.06
C GLY A 578 15.72 11.54 -17.88
N HIS A 579 16.84 12.03 -17.37
CA HIS A 579 16.82 13.18 -16.46
C HIS A 579 16.25 14.43 -17.13
N THR A 580 15.75 15.33 -16.30
CA THR A 580 15.02 16.54 -16.69
C THR A 580 15.97 17.73 -16.85
N GLU A 581 15.59 18.73 -17.65
CA GLU A 581 16.35 19.98 -17.78
C GLU A 581 16.46 20.72 -16.44
N GLU A 582 15.46 20.56 -15.57
CA GLU A 582 15.47 21.07 -14.19
C GLU A 582 16.60 20.44 -13.35
N LEU A 583 16.87 19.14 -13.53
CA LEU A 583 17.99 18.48 -12.85
C LEU A 583 19.33 18.98 -13.38
N ASP A 584 19.47 19.16 -14.70
CA ASP A 584 20.69 19.68 -15.30
C ASP A 584 21.00 21.09 -14.78
N ALA A 585 19.99 21.96 -14.78
CA ALA A 585 20.12 23.31 -14.22
C ALA A 585 20.48 23.30 -12.72
N PHE A 586 20.01 22.30 -11.97
CA PHE A 586 20.37 22.11 -10.57
C PHE A 586 21.82 21.65 -10.41
N ILE A 587 22.29 20.70 -11.23
CA ILE A 587 23.67 20.21 -11.22
C ILE A 587 24.63 21.35 -11.57
N ASP A 588 24.33 22.12 -12.61
CA ASP A 588 25.15 23.24 -13.07
C ASP A 588 25.30 24.35 -12.01
N GLN A 589 24.31 24.53 -11.13
CA GLN A 589 24.40 25.48 -10.02
C GLN A 589 25.35 25.02 -8.90
N LEU A 590 25.62 23.71 -8.81
CA LEU A 590 26.41 23.12 -7.74
C LEU A 590 27.89 22.93 -8.12
N THR A 591 28.17 22.71 -9.41
CA THR A 591 29.52 22.52 -9.96
C THR A 591 30.19 23.82 -10.33
#